data_AF-A0A7U4P465-F1
#
_entry.id   AF-A0A7U4P465-F1
#
_cell.length_a   1.000
_cell.length_b   1.000
_cell.length_c   1.000
_cell.angle_alpha   90.00
_cell.angle_beta   90.00
_cell.angle_gamma   90.00
#
_symmetry.space_group_name_H-M   'P 1'
#
loop_
_entity.id
_entity.type
_entity.pdbx_description
1 polymer ?
#
loop_
_entity_poly.entity_id
_entity_poly.type
_entity_poly.pdbx_seq_one_letter_code
_entity_poly.pdbx_strand_id
1 'polypeptide(L)'
;MKTVEQLKDAMGDLQRRRSTLQREMTAFDALQREIVSLRQRSQAEGEARRKLERLDALMKNGGQHLIDALVKQAGQAERCMQKIGEELQQLAAPAEAAPRQVRQVAKFRRAFV
;
A
#
# COMPACT_ATOMS: atom_id res chain seq x y z
N MET A 1 5.68 7.95 23.50
CA MET A 1 4.28 8.24 23.10
C MET A 1 4.17 8.88 21.72
N LYS A 2 4.97 9.91 21.37
CA LYS A 2 4.92 10.58 20.04
C LYS A 2 5.04 9.64 18.82
N THR A 3 5.88 8.61 18.89
CA THR A 3 6.11 7.66 17.78
C THR A 3 4.90 6.77 17.50
N VAL A 4 4.13 6.41 18.53
CA VAL A 4 2.94 5.56 18.39
C VAL A 4 1.78 6.34 17.78
N GLU A 5 1.66 7.62 18.11
CA GLU A 5 0.66 8.49 17.46
C GLU A 5 1.00 8.76 15.99
N GLN A 6 2.27 9.00 15.67
CA GLN A 6 2.72 9.16 14.28
C GLN A 6 2.44 7.89 13.43
N LEU A 7 2.65 6.71 14.01
CA LEU A 7 2.31 5.45 13.36
C LEU A 7 0.79 5.32 13.13
N LYS A 8 -0.03 5.69 14.11
CA LYS A 8 -1.49 5.66 14.00
C LYS A 8 -2.00 6.59 12.90
N ASP A 9 -1.43 7.78 12.79
CA ASP A 9 -1.78 8.74 11.74
C ASP A 9 -1.37 8.22 10.35
N ALA A 10 -0.17 7.65 10.22
CA ALA A 10 0.29 7.02 8.98
C ALA A 10 -0.59 5.84 8.55
N MET A 11 -1.04 5.01 9.50
CA MET A 11 -2.00 3.93 9.25
C MET A 11 -3.37 4.46 8.81
N GLY A 12 -3.85 5.54 9.43
CA GLY A 12 -5.09 6.20 9.04
C GLY A 12 -5.04 6.75 7.61
N ASP A 13 -3.92 7.38 7.24
CA ASP A 13 -3.67 7.85 5.87
C ASP A 13 -3.58 6.71 4.86
N LEU A 14 -2.92 5.60 5.22
CA LEU A 14 -2.84 4.41 4.38
C LEU A 14 -4.24 3.83 4.12
N GLN A 15 -5.08 3.75 5.15
CA GLN A 15 -6.44 3.25 5.03
C GLN A 15 -7.31 4.15 4.15
N ARG A 16 -7.16 5.48 4.26
CA ARG A 16 -7.82 6.44 3.36
C ARG A 16 -7.36 6.29 1.91
N ARG A 17 -6.05 6.12 1.69
CA ARG A 17 -5.50 5.90 0.35
C ARG A 17 -6.00 4.58 -0.25
N ARG A 18 -6.08 3.52 0.56
CA ARG A 18 -6.64 2.22 0.15
C ARG A 18 -8.09 2.33 -0.31
N SER A 19 -8.94 3.01 0.46
CA SER A 19 -10.36 3.15 0.10
C SER A 19 -10.57 3.99 -1.15
N THR A 20 -9.72 4.99 -1.40
CA THR A 20 -9.71 5.72 -2.68
C THR A 20 -9.28 4.83 -3.83
N LEU A 21 -8.15 4.11 -3.70
CA LEU A 21 -7.67 3.17 -4.72
C LEU A 21 -8.71 2.10 -5.08
N GLN A 22 -9.43 1.59 -4.08
CA GLN A 22 -10.48 0.59 -4.28
C GLN A 22 -11.68 1.14 -5.07
N ARG A 23 -12.04 2.41 -4.85
CA ARG A 23 -13.07 3.09 -5.64
C ARG A 23 -12.61 3.30 -7.08
N GLU A 24 -11.38 3.75 -7.28
CA GLU A 24 -10.78 3.93 -8.61
C GLU A 24 -10.72 2.59 -9.37
N MET A 25 -10.35 1.48 -8.72
CA MET A 25 -10.37 0.14 -9.34
C MET A 25 -11.78 -0.27 -9.77
N THR A 26 -12.79 0.01 -8.94
CA THR A 26 -14.18 -0.32 -9.29
C THR A 26 -14.68 0.50 -10.49
N ALA A 27 -14.32 1.79 -10.53
CA ALA A 27 -14.60 2.65 -11.69
C ALA A 27 -13.89 2.16 -12.96
N PHE A 28 -12.64 1.71 -12.82
CA PHE A 28 -11.87 1.13 -13.91
C PHE A 28 -12.49 -0.17 -14.44
N ASP A 29 -12.95 -1.06 -13.56
CA ASP A 29 -13.66 -2.28 -13.95
C ASP A 29 -14.96 -1.97 -14.72
N ALA A 30 -15.68 -0.94 -14.31
CA ALA A 30 -16.88 -0.49 -15.02
C ALA A 30 -16.54 0.03 -16.43
N LEU A 31 -15.48 0.84 -16.55
CA LEU A 31 -14.98 1.32 -17.85
C LEU A 31 -14.53 0.17 -18.76
N GLN A 32 -13.86 -0.85 -18.22
CA GLN A 32 -13.46 -2.03 -19.00
C GLN A 32 -14.68 -2.76 -19.57
N ARG A 33 -15.74 -2.94 -18.77
CA ARG A 33 -17.00 -3.56 -19.24
C ARG A 33 -17.66 -2.72 -20.32
N GLU A 34 -17.65 -1.40 -20.17
CA GLU A 34 -18.20 -0.49 -21.18
C GLU A 34 -17.42 -0.58 -22.50
N ILE A 35 -16.09 -0.62 -22.47
CA ILE A 35 -15.25 -0.80 -23.67
C ILE A 35 -15.58 -2.11 -24.37
N VAL A 36 -15.78 -3.20 -23.62
CA VAL A 36 -16.18 -4.50 -24.20
C VAL A 36 -17.55 -4.38 -24.87
N SER A 37 -18.53 -3.74 -24.22
CA SER A 37 -19.86 -3.51 -24.80
C SER A 37 -19.81 -2.64 -26.06
N LEU A 38 -19.02 -1.56 -26.04
CA LEU A 38 -18.81 -0.69 -27.20
C LEU A 38 -18.18 -1.45 -28.36
N ARG A 39 -17.21 -2.33 -28.11
CA ARG A 39 -16.58 -3.18 -29.14
C ARG A 39 -17.59 -4.10 -29.79
N GLN A 40 -18.46 -4.75 -29.01
CA GLN A 40 -19.53 -5.61 -29.53
C GLN A 40 -20.53 -4.83 -30.40
N ARG A 41 -20.90 -3.62 -29.99
CA ARG A 41 -21.88 -2.78 -30.69
C ARG A 41 -21.32 -2.00 -31.88
N SER A 42 -19.99 -1.80 -31.92
CA SER A 42 -19.33 -0.98 -32.94
C SER A 42 -19.51 -1.47 -34.38
N GLN A 43 -19.84 -2.75 -34.58
CA GLN A 43 -20.12 -3.31 -35.91
C GLN A 43 -21.47 -2.86 -36.47
N ALA A 44 -22.43 -2.55 -35.61
CA ALA A 44 -23.80 -2.15 -35.99
C ALA A 44 -24.08 -0.66 -35.73
N GLU A 45 -23.38 -0.05 -34.76
CA GLU A 45 -23.62 1.33 -34.32
C GLU A 45 -22.43 2.24 -34.61
N GLY A 46 -22.64 3.22 -35.49
CA GLY A 46 -21.63 4.23 -35.83
C GLY A 46 -21.19 5.09 -34.63
N GLU A 47 -22.07 5.31 -33.64
CA GLU A 47 -21.73 6.05 -32.43
C GLU A 47 -20.75 5.27 -31.53
N ALA A 48 -20.99 3.97 -31.34
CA ALA A 48 -20.09 3.11 -30.56
C ALA A 48 -18.69 3.05 -31.19
N ARG A 49 -18.62 3.02 -32.52
CA ARG A 49 -17.36 3.11 -33.27
C ARG A 49 -16.64 4.44 -33.04
N ARG A 50 -17.34 5.58 -33.14
CA ARG A 50 -16.75 6.91 -32.87
C ARG A 50 -16.24 7.06 -31.44
N LYS A 51 -16.92 6.47 -30.45
CA LYS A 51 -16.46 6.46 -29.05
C LYS A 51 -15.16 5.67 -28.89
N LEU A 52 -15.05 4.51 -29.53
CA LEU A 52 -13.80 3.73 -29.53
C LEU A 52 -12.66 4.44 -30.25
N GLU A 53 -12.91 5.05 -31.40
CA GLU A 53 -11.89 5.81 -32.15
C GLU A 53 -11.35 6.99 -31.33
N ARG A 54 -12.22 7.69 -30.58
CA ARG A 54 -11.80 8.75 -29.65
C ARG A 54 -10.95 8.22 -28.50
N LEU A 55 -11.35 7.09 -27.90
CA LEU A 55 -10.58 6.45 -26.84
C LEU A 55 -9.20 6.02 -27.34
N ASP A 56 -9.13 5.40 -28.52
CA ASP A 56 -7.86 4.99 -29.14
C ASP A 56 -6.96 6.19 -29.45
N ALA A 57 -7.52 7.30 -29.94
CA ALA A 57 -6.77 8.52 -30.16
C ALA A 57 -6.19 9.09 -28.85
N LEU A 58 -6.97 9.07 -27.76
CA LEU A 58 -6.54 9.53 -26.44
C LEU A 58 -5.40 8.65 -25.89
N MET A 59 -5.54 7.33 -26.05
CA MET A 59 -4.51 6.37 -25.66
C MET A 59 -3.21 6.56 -26.45
N LYS A 60 -3.30 6.78 -27.76
CA LYS A 60 -2.13 7.03 -28.64
C LYS A 60 -1.45 8.37 -28.40
N ASN A 61 -2.21 9.42 -28.07
CA ASN A 61 -1.69 10.80 -27.99
C ASN A 61 -1.28 11.24 -26.58
N GLY A 62 -1.31 10.37 -25.57
CA GLY A 62 -0.93 10.76 -24.22
C GLY A 62 -1.38 9.82 -23.10
N GLY A 63 -2.23 8.84 -23.39
CA GLY A 63 -2.64 7.84 -22.39
C GLY A 63 -1.48 7.03 -21.82
N GLN A 64 -0.42 6.80 -22.60
CA GLN A 64 0.76 6.07 -22.13
C GLN A 64 1.44 6.76 -20.93
N HIS A 65 1.56 8.09 -20.95
CA HIS A 65 2.15 8.83 -19.83
C HIS A 65 1.32 8.73 -18.54
N LEU A 66 -0.01 8.63 -18.67
CA LEU A 66 -0.91 8.42 -17.53
C LEU A 66 -0.71 7.03 -16.92
N ILE A 67 -0.56 6.01 -17.75
CA ILE A 67 -0.26 4.64 -17.31
C ILE A 67 1.10 4.60 -16.61
N ASP A 68 2.13 5.19 -17.21
CA ASP A 68 3.49 5.20 -16.64
C ASP A 68 3.53 5.92 -15.29
N ALA A 69 2.81 7.04 -15.15
CA ALA A 69 2.67 7.76 -13.89
C ALA A 69 1.98 6.92 -12.81
N LEU A 70 0.92 6.20 -13.18
CA LEU A 70 0.16 5.35 -12.26
C LEU A 70 1.01 4.16 -11.78
N VAL A 71 1.74 3.50 -12.68
CA VAL A 71 2.69 2.42 -12.35
C VAL A 71 3.80 2.93 -11.43
N LYS A 72 4.36 4.11 -11.72
CA LYS A 72 5.39 4.72 -10.88
C LYS A 72 4.88 5.01 -9.46
N GLN A 73 3.66 5.53 -9.34
CA GLN A 73 3.04 5.82 -8.05
C GLN A 73 2.70 4.55 -7.27
N ALA A 74 2.22 3.49 -7.95
CA ALA A 74 2.02 2.19 -7.34
C ALA A 74 3.32 1.59 -6.78
N GLY A 75 4.41 1.63 -7.55
CA GLY A 75 5.72 1.17 -7.09
C GLY A 75 6.35 2.02 -5.98
N GLN A 76 5.95 3.29 -5.84
CA GLN A 76 6.31 4.11 -4.67
C GLN A 76 5.52 3.71 -3.43
N ALA A 77 4.22 3.44 -3.60
CA ALA A 77 3.36 2.99 -2.50
C ALA A 77 3.82 1.62 -1.96
N GLU A 78 4.18 0.68 -2.85
CA GLU A 78 4.71 -0.63 -2.47
C GLU A 78 5.98 -0.50 -1.62
N ARG A 79 6.96 0.29 -2.08
CA ARG A 79 8.21 0.54 -1.33
C ARG A 79 7.96 1.21 0.02
N CYS A 80 6.96 2.09 0.11
CA CYS A 80 6.58 2.71 1.36
C CYS A 80 5.99 1.68 2.34
N MET A 81 5.10 0.80 1.86
CA MET A 81 4.54 -0.27 2.68
C MET A 81 5.60 -1.28 3.15
N GLN A 82 6.59 -1.60 2.30
CA GLN A 82 7.72 -2.46 2.69
C GLN A 82 8.51 -1.85 3.85
N LYS A 83 8.87 -0.57 3.76
CA LYS A 83 9.57 0.14 4.85
C LYS A 83 8.78 0.17 6.15
N ILE A 84 7.47 0.42 6.08
CA ILE A 84 6.60 0.37 7.26
C ILE A 84 6.60 -1.05 7.85
N GLY A 85 6.57 -2.09 7.01
CA GLY A 85 6.67 -3.48 7.44
C GLY A 85 7.99 -3.78 8.17
N GLU A 86 9.11 -3.30 7.64
CA GLU A 86 10.44 -3.42 8.24
C GLU A 86 10.54 -2.67 9.58
N GLU A 87 10.05 -1.43 9.64
CA GLU A 87 10.02 -0.63 10.88
C GLU A 87 9.13 -1.28 11.96
N LEU A 88 7.99 -1.85 11.58
CA LEU A 88 7.13 -2.61 12.49
C LEU A 88 7.79 -3.90 12.97
N GLN A 89 8.52 -4.62 12.12
CA GLN A 89 9.31 -5.79 12.53
C GLN A 89 10.42 -5.41 13.50
N GLN A 90 11.10 -4.29 13.28
CA GLN A 90 12.13 -3.78 14.20
C GLN A 90 11.54 -3.36 15.56
N LEU A 91 10.33 -2.79 15.57
CA LEU A 91 9.62 -2.45 16.80
C LEU A 91 9.05 -3.68 17.53
N ALA A 92 8.71 -4.73 16.79
CA ALA A 92 8.22 -6.00 17.32
C ALA A 92 9.34 -6.97 17.73
N ALA A 93 10.59 -6.71 17.33
CA ALA A 93 11.74 -7.49 17.77
C ALA A 93 11.90 -7.32 19.29
N PRO A 94 11.80 -8.41 20.08
CA PRO A 94 12.07 -8.34 21.50
C PRO A 94 13.51 -7.87 21.69
N ALA A 95 13.72 -6.91 22.60
CA ALA A 95 15.05 -6.47 22.98
C ALA A 95 15.86 -7.65 23.53
N GLU A 96 16.63 -8.33 22.69
CA GLU A 96 17.74 -9.13 23.16
C GLU A 96 18.80 -8.19 23.72
N ALA A 97 18.75 -7.99 25.04
CA ALA A 97 19.89 -8.18 25.95
C ALA A 97 19.62 -7.48 27.29
N ALA A 98 19.33 -8.27 28.32
CA ALA A 98 19.91 -7.98 29.63
C ALA A 98 20.62 -9.26 30.07
N PRO A 99 21.96 -9.26 30.27
CA PRO A 99 22.61 -10.40 30.87
C PRO A 99 22.05 -10.51 32.28
N ARG A 100 21.29 -11.58 32.55
CA ARG A 100 20.88 -11.94 33.91
C ARG A 100 22.16 -12.17 34.72
N GLN A 101 22.61 -11.15 35.44
CA GLN A 101 23.54 -11.35 36.54
C GLN A 101 22.82 -12.23 37.55
N VAL A 102 23.22 -13.50 37.57
CA VAL A 102 22.84 -14.46 38.60
C VAL A 102 23.35 -13.89 39.92
N ARG A 103 22.43 -13.31 40.69
CA ARG A 103 22.67 -12.85 42.05
C ARG A 103 22.98 -14.10 42.88
N GLN A 104 24.25 -14.46 42.99
CA GLN A 104 24.71 -15.46 43.95
C GLN A 104 24.31 -14.96 45.33
N VAL A 105 23.38 -15.67 45.96
CA VAL A 105 22.98 -15.46 47.35
C VAL A 105 24.19 -15.83 48.21
N ALA A 106 24.97 -14.81 48.61
CA ALA A 106 26.02 -14.97 49.59
C ALA A 106 25.39 -15.44 50.91
N LYS A 107 25.63 -16.71 51.26
CA LYS A 107 25.30 -17.28 52.56
C LYS A 107 26.09 -16.51 53.63
N PHE A 108 25.42 -15.62 54.36
CA PHE A 108 25.98 -15.05 55.58
C PHE A 108 26.15 -16.17 56.62
N ARG A 109 27.39 -16.62 56.84
CA ARG A 109 27.78 -17.33 58.06
C ARG A 109 27.85 -16.30 59.19
N ARG A 110 26.85 -16.27 60.08
CA ARG A 110 27.02 -15.66 61.40
C ARG A 110 27.64 -16.70 62.32
N ALA A 111 28.93 -16.55 62.58
CA ALA A 111 29.54 -17.07 63.81
C ALA A 111 29.23 -16.06 64.92
N PHE A 112 28.66 -16.52 66.02
CA PHE A 112 28.68 -15.78 67.29
C PHE A 112 29.62 -16.53 68.23
N VAL A 113 30.51 -15.72 68.82
CA VAL A 113 31.46 -16.03 69.90
C VAL A 113 30.69 -16.34 71.18
#